data_AF-C2ENA0-F1
#
_entry.id   AF-C2ENA0-F1
#
_cell.length_a   1.000
_cell.length_b   1.000
_cell.length_c   1.000
_cell.angle_alpha   90.00
_cell.angle_beta   90.00
_cell.angle_gamma   90.00
#
_symmetry.space_group_name_H-M   'P 1'
#
loop_
_entity.id
_entity.type
_entity.pdbx_description
1 polymer ?
#
loop_
_entity_poly.entity_id
_entity_poly.type
_entity_poly.pdbx_seq_one_letter_code
_entity_poly.pdbx_strand_id
1 'polypeptide(L)'
;MKTVQETLKTINEKTLIDNYLHQNPPSFNDFDEKITIGDAKKYAYLQMHQYINHLKMLKIKSNKNQGIFFMQRKMDDGMGIGTSSNLVFIDDLKKKGVEAQSYAFEFTPQAEIMSWWIANNELTQAYLLDLLVEIMEEASLFGFKQEGLQAEVDTINSRIEEIDKHPDKLISADEFEKNSNFDKQTSEEDDLEWKASEAELKYSEYSRKLELKKIMKELNIKT
;
A
#
# COMPACT_ATOMS: atom_id res chain seq x y z
N MET A 1 7.56 -7.22 -17.14
CA MET A 1 7.43 -7.10 -15.67
C MET A 1 8.36 -8.08 -14.94
N LYS A 2 8.81 -7.73 -13.72
CA LYS A 2 9.51 -8.63 -12.77
C LYS A 2 8.64 -8.78 -11.52
N THR A 3 8.79 -9.86 -10.78
CA THR A 3 8.12 -9.97 -9.47
C THR A 3 8.74 -9.01 -8.46
N VAL A 4 8.03 -8.74 -7.37
CA VAL A 4 8.58 -7.97 -6.24
C VAL A 4 9.87 -8.62 -5.74
N GLN A 5 9.88 -9.94 -5.53
CA GLN A 5 11.07 -10.64 -5.06
C GLN A 5 12.24 -10.59 -6.05
N GLU A 6 11.98 -10.76 -7.35
CA GLU A 6 13.01 -10.63 -8.38
C GLU A 6 13.62 -9.22 -8.41
N THR A 7 12.78 -8.21 -8.21
CA THR A 7 13.22 -6.81 -8.15
C THR A 7 14.08 -6.56 -6.92
N LEU A 8 13.65 -6.99 -5.73
CA LEU A 8 14.42 -6.91 -4.48
C LEU A 8 15.79 -7.57 -4.59
N LYS A 9 15.91 -8.70 -5.31
CA LYS A 9 17.19 -9.40 -5.53
C LYS A 9 18.19 -8.60 -6.37
N THR A 10 17.71 -7.63 -7.16
CA THR A 10 18.55 -6.87 -8.09
C THR A 10 18.81 -5.43 -7.67
N ILE A 11 18.02 -4.87 -6.76
CA ILE A 11 18.16 -3.48 -6.33
C ILE A 11 19.32 -3.27 -5.37
N ASN A 12 19.87 -2.05 -5.33
CA ASN A 12 20.87 -1.67 -4.34
C ASN A 12 20.23 -1.64 -2.94
N GLU A 13 20.57 -2.63 -2.13
CA GLU A 13 19.99 -2.79 -0.80
C GLU A 13 20.27 -1.59 0.12
N LYS A 14 21.50 -1.05 0.09
CA LYS A 14 21.83 0.14 0.88
C LYS A 14 20.92 1.31 0.54
N THR A 15 20.72 1.57 -0.75
CA THR A 15 19.81 2.63 -1.21
C THR A 15 18.38 2.36 -0.77
N LEU A 16 17.90 1.11 -0.84
CA LEU A 16 16.55 0.76 -0.40
C LEU A 16 16.36 0.97 1.11
N ILE A 17 17.32 0.54 1.95
CA ILE A 17 17.27 0.75 3.40
C ILE A 17 17.32 2.25 3.73
N ASP A 18 18.21 3.00 3.07
CA ASP A 18 18.34 4.45 3.28
C ASP A 18 17.02 5.17 2.95
N ASN A 19 16.32 4.77 1.88
CA ASN A 19 15.00 5.33 1.54
C ASN A 19 13.91 4.90 2.54
N TYR A 20 13.87 3.62 2.92
CA TYR A 20 12.91 3.12 3.90
C TYR A 20 12.99 3.89 5.22
N LEU A 21 14.20 4.04 5.78
CA LEU A 21 14.40 4.73 7.05
C LEU A 21 14.23 6.25 6.96
N HIS A 22 14.25 6.81 5.75
CA HIS A 22 13.94 8.22 5.53
C HIS A 22 12.43 8.48 5.54
N GLN A 23 11.66 7.61 4.88
CA GLN A 23 10.21 7.70 4.81
C GLN A 23 9.55 7.25 6.13
N ASN A 24 10.11 6.20 6.73
CA ASN A 24 9.61 5.55 7.95
C ASN A 24 10.69 5.55 9.04
N PRO A 25 11.05 6.73 9.58
CA PRO A 25 12.08 6.83 10.59
C PRO A 25 11.62 6.19 11.91
N PRO A 26 12.47 5.39 12.57
CA PRO A 26 12.20 4.92 13.93
C PRO A 26 11.94 6.09 14.88
N SER A 27 10.97 5.91 15.77
CA SER A 27 10.67 6.84 16.85
C SER A 27 11.67 6.68 18.00
N PHE A 28 11.88 7.74 18.78
CA PHE A 28 12.68 7.65 20.01
C PHE A 28 12.10 6.64 20.99
N ASN A 29 10.78 6.46 20.98
CA ASN A 29 10.08 5.52 21.86
C ASN A 29 10.30 4.04 21.48
N ASP A 30 10.91 3.77 20.32
CA ASP A 30 11.16 2.41 19.84
C ASP A 30 12.42 1.79 20.49
N PHE A 31 13.18 2.58 21.25
CA PHE A 31 14.42 2.12 21.86
C PHE A 31 14.51 2.46 23.36
N ASP A 32 15.35 1.71 24.08
CA ASP A 32 15.68 2.00 25.48
C ASP A 32 16.34 3.39 25.60
N GLU A 33 15.94 4.17 26.62
CA GLU A 33 16.44 5.52 26.91
C GLU A 33 17.98 5.60 27.00
N LYS A 34 18.66 4.49 27.28
CA LYS A 34 20.12 4.43 27.46
C LYS A 34 20.90 4.19 26.16
N ILE A 35 20.23 3.94 25.04
CA ILE A 35 20.89 3.67 23.76
C ILE A 35 21.44 4.95 23.14
N THR A 36 22.61 4.86 22.48
CA THR A 36 23.10 5.99 21.69
C THR A 36 22.36 6.06 20.35
N ILE A 37 22.24 7.26 19.77
CA ILE A 37 21.71 7.44 18.40
C ILE A 37 22.49 6.58 17.39
N GLY A 38 23.80 6.45 17.57
CA GLY A 38 24.65 5.64 16.70
C GLY A 38 24.29 4.16 16.74
N ASP A 39 24.00 3.62 17.92
CA ASP A 39 23.64 2.21 18.08
C ASP A 39 22.20 1.94 17.66
N ALA A 40 21.27 2.86 17.89
CA ALA A 40 19.91 2.81 17.36
C ALA A 40 19.91 2.74 15.82
N LYS A 41 20.70 3.60 15.15
CA LYS A 41 20.85 3.57 13.69
C LYS A 41 21.42 2.24 13.19
N LYS A 42 22.47 1.72 13.83
CA LYS A 42 23.04 0.41 13.47
C LYS A 42 22.02 -0.71 13.64
N TYR A 43 21.26 -0.68 14.72
CA TYR A 43 20.21 -1.66 15.00
C TYR A 43 19.12 -1.63 13.94
N ALA A 44 18.55 -0.45 13.64
CA ALA A 44 17.54 -0.30 12.59
C ALA A 44 18.04 -0.80 11.23
N TYR A 45 19.28 -0.45 10.88
CA TYR A 45 19.90 -0.93 9.64
C TYR A 45 20.04 -2.46 9.60
N LEU A 46 20.45 -3.06 10.72
CA LEU A 46 20.56 -4.51 10.85
C LEU A 46 19.19 -5.20 10.72
N GLN A 47 18.15 -4.67 11.36
CA GLN A 47 16.79 -5.21 11.26
C GLN A 47 16.27 -5.13 9.82
N MET A 48 16.48 -4.00 9.13
CA MET A 48 16.12 -3.85 7.72
C MET A 48 16.86 -4.81 6.80
N HIS A 49 18.17 -4.99 7.01
CA HIS A 49 18.95 -5.98 6.28
C HIS A 49 18.38 -7.40 6.46
N GLN A 50 18.05 -7.78 7.70
CA GLN A 50 17.46 -9.08 8.01
C GLN A 50 16.09 -9.26 7.37
N TYR A 51 15.24 -8.22 7.41
CA TYR A 51 13.91 -8.24 6.80
C TYR A 51 13.98 -8.38 5.28
N ILE A 52 14.80 -7.58 4.60
CA ILE A 52 15.00 -7.66 3.15
C ILE A 52 15.52 -9.05 2.76
N ASN A 53 16.48 -9.59 3.51
CA ASN A 53 16.99 -10.95 3.26
C ASN A 53 15.92 -12.02 3.42
N HIS A 54 15.07 -11.91 4.45
CA HIS A 54 13.91 -12.79 4.61
C HIS A 54 13.02 -12.73 3.37
N LEU A 55 12.60 -11.54 2.92
CA LEU A 55 11.78 -11.37 1.72
C LEU A 55 12.42 -11.96 0.45
N LYS A 56 13.73 -11.75 0.25
CA LYS A 56 14.50 -12.29 -0.89
C LYS A 56 14.54 -13.83 -0.90
N MET A 57 14.50 -14.46 0.27
CA MET A 57 14.63 -15.92 0.43
C MET A 57 13.30 -16.64 0.62
N LEU A 58 12.19 -15.91 0.83
CA LEU A 58 10.86 -16.50 0.99
C LEU A 58 10.54 -17.45 -0.16
N LYS A 59 10.06 -18.65 0.18
CA LYS A 59 9.55 -19.59 -0.80
C LYS A 59 8.20 -19.08 -1.31
N ILE A 60 8.23 -18.46 -2.48
CA ILE A 60 7.02 -17.98 -3.15
C ILE A 60 6.11 -19.15 -3.53
N LYS A 61 4.80 -18.96 -3.37
CA LYS A 61 3.79 -19.87 -3.92
C LYS A 61 3.22 -19.21 -5.17
N SER A 62 3.25 -19.93 -6.29
CA SER A 62 2.51 -19.48 -7.48
C SER A 62 1.02 -19.53 -7.15
N ASN A 63 0.38 -18.36 -7.09
CA ASN A 63 -1.04 -18.24 -6.85
C ASN A 63 -1.81 -17.97 -8.14
N LYS A 64 -3.08 -18.38 -8.16
CA LYS A 64 -3.99 -18.13 -9.28
C LYS A 64 -4.31 -16.65 -9.46
N ASN A 65 -4.35 -15.88 -8.36
CA ASN A 65 -4.62 -14.45 -8.41
C ASN A 65 -3.31 -13.67 -8.52
N GLN A 66 -3.02 -13.16 -9.71
CA GLN A 66 -1.77 -12.48 -10.01
C GLN A 66 -1.98 -10.96 -9.92
N GLY A 67 -1.38 -10.34 -8.90
CA GLY A 67 -1.36 -8.90 -8.70
C GLY A 67 -0.27 -8.20 -9.52
N ILE A 68 -0.50 -6.92 -9.82
CA ILE A 68 0.44 -6.00 -10.45
C ILE A 68 0.46 -4.70 -9.66
N PHE A 69 1.61 -4.38 -9.08
CA PHE A 69 1.90 -3.10 -8.48
C PHE A 69 2.28 -2.06 -9.53
N PHE A 70 1.78 -0.83 -9.38
CA PHE A 70 2.11 0.28 -10.25
C PHE A 70 1.96 1.62 -9.54
N MET A 71 2.63 2.64 -10.05
CA MET A 71 2.53 4.01 -9.54
C MET A 71 1.54 4.82 -10.37
N GLN A 72 0.83 5.74 -9.73
CA GLN A 72 0.04 6.79 -10.39
C GLN A 72 0.44 8.16 -9.87
N ARG A 73 0.03 9.22 -10.57
CA ARG A 73 0.09 10.60 -10.05
C ARG A 73 -1.16 10.87 -9.22
N LYS A 74 -0.99 11.63 -8.14
CA LYS A 74 -2.07 12.23 -7.35
C LYS A 74 -1.81 13.74 -7.21
N MET A 75 -2.84 14.51 -6.89
CA MET A 75 -2.59 15.84 -6.33
C MET A 75 -2.21 15.65 -4.85
N ASP A 76 -1.32 16.49 -4.33
CA ASP A 76 -0.92 16.45 -2.93
C ASP A 76 -0.81 17.88 -2.42
N ASP A 77 -1.60 18.26 -1.41
CA ASP A 77 -1.53 19.55 -0.71
C ASP A 77 -1.41 20.79 -1.64
N GLY A 78 -2.16 20.80 -2.75
CA GLY A 78 -2.13 21.90 -3.73
C GLY A 78 -0.87 21.98 -4.60
N MET A 79 0.08 21.05 -4.43
CA MET A 79 1.26 20.88 -5.28
C MET A 79 1.03 19.70 -6.24
N GLY A 80 1.03 19.96 -7.54
CA GLY A 80 0.65 18.99 -8.57
C GLY A 80 1.65 17.85 -8.85
N ILE A 81 2.39 17.37 -7.85
CA ILE A 81 3.51 16.41 -8.04
C ILE A 81 3.51 15.30 -6.96
N GLY A 82 2.34 14.81 -6.55
CA GLY A 82 2.25 13.61 -5.72
C GLY A 82 2.25 12.32 -6.55
N THR A 83 2.67 11.21 -5.94
CA THR A 83 2.45 9.87 -6.47
C THR A 83 1.83 8.97 -5.41
N SER A 84 1.15 7.90 -5.84
CA SER A 84 0.69 6.84 -4.94
C SER A 84 0.90 5.47 -5.58
N SER A 85 1.20 4.46 -4.77
CA SER A 85 1.17 3.08 -5.25
C SER A 85 -0.26 2.57 -5.40
N ASN A 86 -0.41 1.56 -6.24
CA ASN A 86 -1.65 0.85 -6.49
C ASN A 86 -1.35 -0.61 -6.77
N LEU A 87 -2.30 -1.48 -6.43
CA LEU A 87 -2.30 -2.90 -6.79
C LEU A 87 -3.57 -3.22 -7.58
N VAL A 88 -3.42 -3.86 -8.73
CA VAL A 88 -4.53 -4.41 -9.51
C VAL A 88 -4.33 -5.90 -9.77
N PHE A 89 -5.41 -6.68 -9.79
CA PHE A 89 -5.35 -8.09 -10.19
C PHE A 89 -5.58 -8.25 -11.68
N ILE A 90 -4.79 -9.13 -12.32
CA ILE A 90 -4.86 -9.39 -13.77
C ILE A 90 -6.28 -9.83 -14.19
N ASP A 91 -6.96 -10.63 -13.37
CA ASP A 91 -8.30 -11.11 -13.70
C ASP A 91 -9.35 -10.00 -13.63
N ASP A 92 -9.24 -9.06 -12.71
CA ASP A 92 -10.08 -7.85 -12.70
C ASP A 92 -9.78 -6.95 -13.89
N LEU A 93 -8.51 -6.80 -14.24
CA LEU A 93 -8.08 -6.02 -15.41
C LEU A 93 -8.63 -6.61 -16.72
N LYS A 94 -8.67 -7.94 -16.85
CA LYS A 94 -9.28 -8.63 -18.01
C LYS A 94 -10.81 -8.44 -18.08
N LYS A 95 -11.48 -8.38 -16.93
CA LYS A 95 -12.95 -8.29 -16.85
C LYS A 95 -13.46 -6.86 -16.97
N LYS A 96 -12.80 -5.92 -16.32
CA LYS A 96 -13.25 -4.53 -16.13
C LYS A 96 -12.41 -3.52 -16.89
N GLY A 97 -11.29 -3.94 -17.48
CA GLY A 97 -10.35 -3.03 -18.15
C GLY A 97 -9.86 -1.95 -17.20
N VAL A 98 -9.80 -0.72 -17.68
CA VAL A 98 -9.35 0.45 -16.91
C VAL A 98 -10.24 0.78 -15.69
N GLU A 99 -11.44 0.21 -15.61
CA GLU A 99 -12.35 0.38 -14.47
C GLU A 99 -12.07 -0.64 -13.33
N ALA A 100 -11.09 -1.53 -13.50
CA ALA A 100 -10.61 -2.39 -12.42
C ALA A 100 -10.16 -1.54 -11.22
N GLN A 101 -10.54 -1.93 -10.01
CA GLN A 101 -10.24 -1.18 -8.79
C GLN A 101 -8.83 -1.47 -8.29
N SER A 102 -8.33 -0.59 -7.43
CA SER A 102 -7.10 -0.81 -6.68
C SER A 102 -7.40 -1.55 -5.37
N TYR A 103 -6.45 -2.33 -4.89
CA TYR A 103 -6.61 -3.18 -3.71
C TYR A 103 -5.54 -2.87 -2.65
N ALA A 104 -5.97 -2.81 -1.40
CA ALA A 104 -5.10 -2.91 -0.23
C ALA A 104 -4.58 -4.35 -0.08
N PHE A 105 -3.47 -4.56 0.62
CA PHE A 105 -2.81 -5.88 0.66
C PHE A 105 -2.13 -6.25 1.98
N GLU A 106 -2.36 -5.49 3.04
CA GLU A 106 -1.67 -5.57 4.34
C GLU A 106 -1.97 -6.91 5.05
N PHE A 107 -3.17 -7.46 4.81
CA PHE A 107 -3.60 -8.77 5.31
C PHE A 107 -3.16 -9.96 4.44
N THR A 108 -2.34 -9.71 3.41
CA THR A 108 -1.86 -10.77 2.50
C THR A 108 -0.55 -11.37 3.02
N PRO A 109 -0.37 -12.71 2.95
CA PRO A 109 0.91 -13.31 3.27
C PRO A 109 2.07 -12.76 2.42
N GLN A 110 3.20 -12.44 3.04
CA GLN A 110 4.39 -11.93 2.34
C GLN A 110 4.81 -12.79 1.16
N ALA A 111 4.73 -14.13 1.28
CA ALA A 111 5.09 -15.05 0.21
C ALA A 111 4.22 -14.89 -1.05
N GLU A 112 2.98 -14.42 -0.90
CA GLU A 112 2.07 -14.11 -2.00
C GLU A 112 2.38 -12.73 -2.59
N ILE A 113 2.54 -11.69 -1.76
CA ILE A 113 2.94 -10.34 -2.19
C ILE A 113 4.24 -10.40 -3.02
N MET A 114 5.23 -11.16 -2.53
CA MET A 114 6.53 -11.35 -3.19
C MET A 114 6.44 -12.01 -4.58
N SER A 115 5.33 -12.71 -4.85
CA SER A 115 5.06 -13.37 -6.13
C SER A 115 4.39 -12.46 -7.17
N TRP A 116 3.83 -11.32 -6.74
CA TRP A 116 3.15 -10.38 -7.62
C TRP A 116 4.14 -9.55 -8.43
N TRP A 117 3.64 -8.99 -9.54
CA TRP A 117 4.44 -8.27 -10.51
C TRP A 117 4.57 -6.79 -10.17
N ILE A 118 5.63 -6.16 -10.65
CA ILE A 118 5.76 -4.70 -10.74
C ILE A 118 5.63 -4.29 -12.21
N ALA A 119 4.75 -3.32 -12.47
CA ALA A 119 4.54 -2.76 -13.81
C ALA A 119 5.82 -2.15 -14.37
N ASN A 120 6.07 -2.36 -15.67
CA ASN A 120 7.28 -1.87 -16.33
C ASN A 120 7.05 -0.53 -17.05
N ASN A 121 5.97 0.19 -16.72
CA ASN A 121 5.70 1.51 -17.28
C ASN A 121 6.66 2.56 -16.70
N GLU A 122 6.88 3.63 -17.47
CA GLU A 122 7.88 4.67 -17.16
C GLU A 122 7.69 5.29 -15.78
N LEU A 123 6.44 5.58 -15.37
CA LEU A 123 6.16 6.18 -14.08
C LEU A 123 6.52 5.23 -12.94
N THR A 124 6.12 3.97 -13.02
CA THR A 124 6.45 2.96 -11.99
C THR A 124 7.94 2.75 -11.87
N GLN A 125 8.67 2.74 -13.00
CA GLN A 125 10.13 2.58 -12.96
C GLN A 125 10.85 3.83 -12.43
N ALA A 126 10.32 5.03 -12.69
CA ALA A 126 10.86 6.27 -12.14
C ALA A 126 10.74 6.36 -10.60
N TYR A 127 9.69 5.75 -10.03
CA TYR A 127 9.39 5.75 -8.60
C TYR A 127 9.52 4.35 -7.98
N LEU A 128 10.40 3.51 -8.53
CA LEU A 128 10.52 2.10 -8.13
C LEU A 128 10.96 1.95 -6.66
N LEU A 129 11.84 2.82 -6.17
CA LEU A 129 12.28 2.78 -4.78
C LEU A 129 11.14 3.07 -3.82
N ASP A 130 10.35 4.11 -4.08
CA ASP A 130 9.20 4.48 -3.26
C ASP A 130 8.16 3.36 -3.24
N LEU A 131 7.85 2.77 -4.41
CA LEU A 131 6.97 1.62 -4.50
C LEU A 131 7.45 0.44 -3.64
N LEU A 132 8.75 0.14 -3.68
CA LEU A 132 9.30 -0.97 -2.90
C LEU A 132 9.29 -0.69 -1.39
N VAL A 133 9.51 0.57 -0.99
CA VAL A 133 9.39 0.98 0.41
C VAL A 133 7.96 0.78 0.89
N GLU A 134 6.97 1.26 0.15
CA GLU A 134 5.55 1.11 0.48
C GLU A 134 5.14 -0.37 0.55
N ILE A 135 5.54 -1.19 -0.43
CA ILE A 135 5.28 -2.64 -0.39
C ILE A 135 5.93 -3.28 0.84
N MET A 136 7.17 -2.91 1.18
CA MET A 136 7.88 -3.47 2.34
C MET A 136 7.23 -3.08 3.66
N GLU A 137 6.80 -1.82 3.78
CA GLU A 137 6.14 -1.27 4.95
C GLU A 137 4.80 -1.98 5.18
N GLU A 138 3.91 -1.98 4.20
CA GLU A 138 2.59 -2.60 4.30
C GLU A 138 2.68 -4.12 4.53
N ALA A 139 3.63 -4.80 3.87
CA ALA A 139 3.89 -6.22 4.11
C ALA A 139 4.47 -6.53 5.51
N SER A 140 4.90 -5.50 6.24
CA SER A 140 5.40 -5.59 7.61
C SER A 140 4.45 -5.03 8.67
N LEU A 141 3.22 -4.63 8.30
CA LEU A 141 2.24 -4.06 9.23
C LEU A 141 2.06 -4.92 10.50
N PHE A 142 2.11 -6.24 10.34
CA PHE A 142 1.98 -7.21 11.43
C PHE A 142 3.31 -7.86 11.86
N GLY A 143 4.43 -7.15 11.67
CA GLY A 143 5.79 -7.58 11.98
C GLY A 143 6.57 -8.07 10.76
N PHE A 144 7.92 -8.03 10.84
CA PHE A 144 8.79 -8.42 9.71
C PHE A 144 8.67 -9.89 9.32
N LYS A 145 8.16 -10.76 10.20
CA LYS A 145 7.83 -12.16 9.90
C LYS A 145 6.32 -12.42 9.86
N GLN A 146 5.51 -11.36 9.89
CA GLN A 146 4.04 -11.42 10.00
C GLN A 146 3.55 -12.23 11.20
N GLU A 147 4.26 -12.15 12.33
CA GLU A 147 3.90 -12.85 13.56
C GLU A 147 2.50 -12.49 14.09
N GLY A 148 2.02 -11.27 13.83
CA GLY A 148 0.69 -10.81 14.24
C GLY A 148 -0.44 -11.08 13.25
N LEU A 149 -0.12 -11.43 11.98
CA LEU A 149 -1.10 -11.42 10.89
C LEU A 149 -2.29 -12.34 11.16
N GLN A 150 -2.04 -13.58 11.61
CA GLN A 150 -3.12 -14.55 11.81
C GLN A 150 -4.10 -14.10 12.90
N ALA A 151 -3.60 -13.50 13.99
CA ALA A 151 -4.46 -13.02 15.07
C ALA A 151 -5.39 -11.89 14.60
N GLU A 152 -4.90 -11.01 13.73
CA GLU A 152 -5.69 -9.92 13.17
C GLU A 152 -6.71 -10.42 12.15
N VAL A 153 -6.34 -11.38 11.30
CA VAL A 153 -7.27 -12.07 10.39
C VAL A 153 -8.40 -12.76 11.17
N ASP A 154 -8.07 -13.48 12.23
CA ASP A 154 -9.05 -14.17 13.08
C ASP A 154 -9.99 -13.14 13.76
N THR A 155 -9.43 -12.02 14.22
CA THR A 155 -10.21 -10.92 14.81
C THR A 155 -11.19 -10.33 13.81
N ILE A 156 -10.75 -9.99 12.59
CA ILE A 156 -11.64 -9.45 11.54
C ILE A 156 -12.76 -10.43 11.21
N ASN A 157 -12.43 -11.70 11.00
CA ASN A 157 -13.43 -12.72 10.70
C ASN A 157 -14.48 -12.83 11.82
N SER A 158 -14.04 -12.82 13.07
CA SER A 158 -14.96 -12.82 14.22
C SER A 158 -15.85 -11.58 14.26
N ARG A 159 -15.36 -10.40 13.88
CA ARG A 159 -16.17 -9.17 13.84
C ARG A 159 -17.18 -9.18 12.71
N ILE A 160 -16.80 -9.70 11.55
CA ILE A 160 -17.73 -9.89 10.42
C ILE A 160 -18.88 -10.82 10.85
N GLU A 161 -18.56 -11.94 11.50
CA GLU A 161 -19.60 -12.84 12.02
C GLU A 161 -20.49 -12.18 13.09
N GLU A 162 -19.91 -11.32 13.94
CA GLU A 162 -20.68 -10.58 14.96
C GLU A 162 -21.66 -9.61 14.29
N ILE A 163 -21.20 -8.89 13.26
CA ILE A 163 -22.02 -7.98 12.44
C ILE A 163 -23.18 -8.74 11.79
N ASP A 164 -22.92 -9.90 11.20
CA ASP A 164 -23.94 -10.71 10.54
C ASP A 164 -24.99 -11.25 11.53
N LYS A 165 -24.58 -11.55 12.78
CA LYS A 165 -25.46 -12.04 13.84
C LYS A 165 -26.25 -10.93 14.54
N HIS A 166 -25.75 -9.69 14.52
CA HIS A 166 -26.32 -8.55 15.21
C HIS A 166 -26.46 -7.32 14.30
N PRO A 167 -27.21 -7.41 13.18
CA PRO A 167 -27.44 -6.26 12.31
C PRO A 167 -28.19 -5.13 13.03
N ASP A 168 -28.89 -5.44 14.13
CA ASP A 168 -29.56 -4.48 15.01
C ASP A 168 -28.61 -3.52 15.75
N LYS A 169 -27.32 -3.88 15.84
CA LYS A 169 -26.29 -3.04 16.47
C LYS A 169 -25.57 -2.12 15.48
N LEU A 170 -25.88 -2.21 14.19
CA LEU A 170 -25.29 -1.34 13.19
C LEU A 170 -25.94 0.04 13.27
N ILE A 171 -25.11 1.08 13.38
CA ILE A 171 -25.54 2.48 13.26
C ILE A 171 -25.35 2.95 11.83
N SER A 172 -26.22 3.84 11.35
CA SER A 172 -26.02 4.47 10.05
C SER A 172 -24.86 5.48 10.11
N ALA A 173 -24.32 5.84 8.94
CA ALA A 173 -23.32 6.92 8.85
C ALA A 173 -23.86 8.23 9.45
N ASP A 174 -25.11 8.61 9.13
CA ASP A 174 -25.77 9.80 9.68
C ASP A 174 -25.89 9.74 11.22
N GLU A 175 -26.14 8.55 11.78
CA GLU A 175 -26.22 8.36 13.23
C GLU A 175 -24.84 8.43 13.89
N PHE A 176 -23.82 7.83 13.26
CA PHE A 176 -22.44 7.95 13.69
C PHE A 176 -21.98 9.42 13.69
N GLU A 177 -22.27 10.16 12.64
CA GLU A 177 -21.90 11.57 12.51
C GLU A 177 -22.59 12.44 13.57
N LYS A 178 -23.90 12.25 13.80
CA LYS A 178 -24.64 12.95 14.86
C LYS A 178 -24.09 12.68 16.26
N ASN A 179 -23.63 11.46 16.50
CA ASN A 179 -23.09 11.03 17.78
C ASN A 179 -21.59 11.34 17.94
N SER A 180 -20.94 11.82 16.89
CA SER A 180 -19.53 12.20 16.91
C SER A 180 -19.39 13.68 17.25
N ASN A 181 -18.40 14.02 18.08
CA ASN A 181 -18.04 15.41 18.36
C ASN A 181 -17.09 15.96 17.28
N PHE A 182 -17.43 15.76 16.01
CA PHE A 182 -16.66 16.37 14.92
C PHE A 182 -16.84 17.89 14.96
N ASP A 183 -15.76 18.61 14.66
CA ASP A 183 -15.84 20.05 14.51
C ASP A 183 -16.81 20.37 13.35
N LYS A 184 -17.63 21.40 13.53
CA LYS A 184 -18.68 21.74 12.56
C LYS A 184 -18.15 22.81 11.63
N GLN A 185 -17.85 22.41 10.40
CA GLN A 185 -17.55 23.32 9.31
C GLN A 185 -18.79 24.14 8.92
N THR A 186 -18.55 25.32 8.37
CA THR A 186 -19.59 26.10 7.72
C THR A 186 -19.96 25.47 6.38
N SER A 187 -21.17 25.69 5.89
CA SER A 187 -21.59 25.18 4.58
C SER A 187 -20.72 25.68 3.41
N GLU A 188 -20.04 26.81 3.59
CA GLU A 188 -19.09 27.34 2.61
C GLU A 188 -17.77 26.56 2.64
N GLU A 189 -17.26 26.23 3.82
CA GLU A 189 -16.10 25.35 3.98
C GLU A 189 -16.37 23.96 3.39
N ASP A 190 -17.54 23.37 3.70
CA ASP A 190 -17.95 22.06 3.15
C ASP A 190 -17.97 22.05 1.61
N ASP A 191 -18.54 23.09 0.98
CA ASP A 191 -18.62 23.20 -0.48
C ASP A 191 -17.25 23.38 -1.13
N LEU A 192 -16.36 24.16 -0.49
CA LEU A 192 -14.98 24.35 -0.97
C LEU A 192 -14.16 23.06 -0.84
N GLU A 193 -14.23 22.38 0.29
CA GLU A 193 -13.54 21.11 0.53
C GLU A 193 -14.05 20.01 -0.39
N TRP A 194 -15.36 19.94 -0.62
CA TRP A 194 -15.94 19.01 -1.57
C TRP A 194 -15.42 19.23 -2.99
N LYS A 195 -15.38 20.49 -3.46
CA LYS A 195 -14.84 20.82 -4.79
C LYS A 195 -13.36 20.49 -4.93
N ALA A 196 -12.56 20.74 -3.90
CA ALA A 196 -11.15 20.39 -3.88
C ALA A 196 -10.97 18.87 -3.97
N SER A 197 -11.69 18.12 -3.13
CA SER A 197 -11.70 16.66 -3.11
C SER A 197 -12.12 16.06 -4.45
N GLU A 198 -13.18 16.59 -5.07
CA GLU A 198 -13.67 16.12 -6.36
C GLU A 198 -12.62 16.32 -7.47
N ALA A 199 -11.92 17.46 -7.47
CA ALA A 199 -10.87 17.74 -8.44
C ALA A 199 -9.67 16.78 -8.28
N GLU A 200 -9.23 16.56 -7.04
CA GLU A 200 -8.16 15.61 -6.71
C GLU A 200 -8.50 14.20 -7.17
N LEU A 201 -9.70 13.70 -6.84
CA LEU A 201 -10.17 12.37 -7.21
C LEU A 201 -10.22 12.22 -8.75
N LYS A 202 -10.74 13.21 -9.46
CA LYS A 202 -10.81 13.19 -10.94
C LYS A 202 -9.43 13.08 -11.57
N TYR A 203 -8.44 13.82 -11.06
CA TYR A 203 -7.08 13.76 -11.58
C TYR A 203 -6.39 12.44 -11.29
N SER A 204 -6.45 11.99 -10.03
CA SER A 204 -5.86 10.73 -9.60
C SER A 204 -6.43 9.55 -10.38
N GLU A 205 -7.75 9.52 -10.55
CA GLU A 205 -8.44 8.48 -11.34
C GLU A 205 -8.06 8.53 -12.82
N TYR A 206 -7.92 9.72 -13.41
CA TYR A 206 -7.41 9.85 -14.77
C TYR A 206 -5.99 9.29 -14.92
N SER A 207 -5.09 9.63 -13.99
CA SER A 207 -3.73 9.07 -13.99
C SER A 207 -3.74 7.56 -13.83
N ARG A 208 -4.57 7.02 -12.93
CA ARG A 208 -4.74 5.57 -12.72
C ARG A 208 -5.11 4.86 -14.01
N LYS A 209 -6.17 5.33 -14.67
CA LYS A 209 -6.67 4.75 -15.92
C LYS A 209 -5.62 4.82 -17.03
N LEU A 210 -4.83 5.89 -17.07
CA LEU A 210 -3.73 6.03 -18.04
C LEU A 210 -2.63 4.98 -17.81
N GLU A 211 -2.22 4.73 -16.57
CA GLU A 211 -1.24 3.70 -16.25
C GLU A 211 -1.79 2.28 -16.47
N LEU A 212 -3.07 2.03 -16.13
CA LEU A 212 -3.73 0.77 -16.43
C LEU A 212 -3.78 0.48 -17.94
N LYS A 213 -4.02 1.48 -18.80
CA LYS A 213 -3.96 1.29 -20.27
C LYS A 213 -2.59 0.81 -20.72
N LYS A 214 -1.50 1.34 -20.14
CA LYS A 214 -0.13 0.91 -20.45
C LYS A 214 0.11 -0.53 -20.00
N ILE A 215 -0.34 -0.88 -18.80
CA ILE A 215 -0.25 -2.24 -18.24
C ILE A 215 -1.05 -3.23 -19.11
N MET A 216 -2.30 -2.91 -19.46
CA MET A 216 -3.12 -3.73 -20.35
C MET A 216 -2.45 -3.98 -21.70
N LYS A 217 -1.83 -2.95 -22.29
CA LYS A 217 -1.08 -3.06 -23.53
C LYS A 217 0.13 -4.00 -23.39
N GLU A 218 0.89 -3.91 -22.30
CA GLU A 218 2.02 -4.83 -22.03
C GLU A 218 1.54 -6.29 -21.89
N LEU A 219 0.36 -6.50 -21.33
CA LEU A 219 -0.24 -7.82 -21.11
C LEU A 219 -1.04 -8.36 -22.31
N ASN A 220 -1.13 -7.60 -23.42
CA ASN A 220 -2.01 -7.90 -24.55
C ASN A 220 -3.49 -8.10 -24.16
N ILE A 221 -3.96 -7.38 -23.15
CA ILE A 221 -5.38 -7.33 -22.78
C ILE A 221 -6.07 -6.32 -23.69
N LYS A 222 -7.21 -6.70 -24.27
CA LYS A 222 -7.98 -5.83 -25.18
C LYS A 222 -8.42 -4.56 -24.42
N THR A 223 -7.96 -3.41 -24.89
CA THR A 223 -8.30 -2.07 -24.40
C THR A 223 -9.62 -1.57 -24.98
#